data_AF-A0A6A5ZY44-F1
#
_entry.id   AF-A0A6A5ZY44-F1
#
_cell.length_a   1.000
_cell.length_b   1.000
_cell.length_c   1.000
_cell.angle_alpha   90.00
_cell.angle_beta   90.00
_cell.angle_gamma   90.00
#
_symmetry.space_group_name_H-M   'P 1'
#
loop_
_entity.id
_entity.type
_entity.pdbx_description
1 polymer ?
#
loop_
_entity_poly.entity_id
_entity_poly.type
_entity_poly.pdbx_seq_one_letter_code
_entity_poly.pdbx_strand_id
1 'polypeptide(L)'
;MTGRTATTHHLCFDKLKQTANHAACSDAKIEINQKRWVDVGTTNAGVRIVNAANVTSRIDTSLCIYEQLVGKKDAYLVAEIAEFERRDECWSAWKRYVYANGHGA
;
A
#
# COMPACT_ATOMS: atom_id res chain seq x y z
N MET A 1 -6.74 -7.18 -10.97
CA MET A 1 -6.55 -5.76 -10.61
C MET A 1 -7.36 -4.81 -11.49
N THR A 2 -8.03 -5.27 -12.56
CA THR A 2 -8.87 -4.43 -13.42
C THR A 2 -9.85 -3.58 -12.62
N GLY A 3 -9.86 -2.27 -12.86
CA GLY A 3 -10.73 -1.32 -12.16
C GLY A 3 -10.42 -1.11 -10.66
N ARG A 4 -9.24 -1.53 -10.19
CA ARG A 4 -8.80 -1.42 -8.80
C ARG A 4 -7.54 -0.56 -8.67
N THR A 5 -7.35 0.02 -7.50
CA THR A 5 -6.14 0.76 -7.12
C THR A 5 -5.01 -0.22 -6.77
N ALA A 6 -3.79 0.08 -7.21
CA ALA A 6 -2.58 -0.70 -6.94
C ALA A 6 -1.40 0.24 -6.61
N THR A 7 -0.38 -0.28 -5.92
CA THR A 7 0.94 0.36 -5.80
C THR A 7 2.03 -0.62 -6.24
N THR A 8 3.29 -0.16 -6.30
CA THR A 8 4.46 -1.00 -6.56
C THR A 8 5.71 -0.24 -6.16
N HIS A 9 6.88 -0.82 -6.41
CA HIS A 9 8.13 -0.13 -6.25
C HIS A 9 8.14 1.17 -7.05
N HIS A 10 8.60 2.28 -6.48
CA HIS A 10 8.52 3.60 -7.12
C HIS A 10 9.23 3.68 -8.49
N LEU A 11 10.24 2.83 -8.73
CA LEU A 11 10.91 2.70 -10.03
C LEU A 11 10.07 1.95 -11.09
N CYS A 12 8.91 1.41 -10.72
CA CYS A 12 8.15 0.48 -11.53
C CYS A 12 6.70 0.91 -11.78
N PHE A 13 6.29 2.13 -11.41
CA PHE A 13 4.91 2.59 -11.61
C PHE A 13 4.48 2.50 -13.09
N ASP A 14 5.26 3.08 -14.01
CA ASP A 14 4.93 3.03 -15.44
C ASP A 14 4.94 1.59 -15.97
N LYS A 15 5.90 0.79 -15.51
CA LYS A 15 6.01 -0.61 -15.94
C LYS A 15 4.82 -1.43 -15.47
N LEU A 16 4.31 -1.18 -14.26
CA LEU A 16 3.09 -1.82 -13.76
C LEU A 16 1.90 -1.51 -14.65
N LYS A 17 1.69 -0.25 -15.05
CA LYS A 17 0.60 0.14 -15.95
C LYS A 17 0.74 -0.53 -17.31
N GLN A 18 1.93 -0.53 -17.88
CA GLN A 18 2.23 -1.19 -19.16
C GLN A 18 1.95 -2.69 -19.09
N THR A 19 2.47 -3.38 -18.07
CA THR A 19 2.27 -4.82 -17.88
C THR A 19 0.79 -5.15 -17.67
N ALA A 20 0.06 -4.35 -16.90
CA ALA A 20 -1.37 -4.55 -16.69
C ALA A 20 -2.17 -4.39 -18.00
N ASN A 21 -1.88 -3.35 -18.78
CA ASN A 21 -2.54 -3.11 -20.07
C ASN A 21 -2.22 -4.24 -21.06
N HIS A 22 -0.97 -4.68 -21.11
CA HIS A 22 -0.55 -5.80 -21.96
C HIS A 22 -1.30 -7.08 -21.60
N ALA A 23 -1.39 -7.43 -20.31
CA ALA A 23 -2.11 -8.61 -19.84
C ALA A 23 -3.63 -8.54 -20.09
N ALA A 24 -4.21 -7.33 -20.13
CA ALA A 24 -5.62 -7.12 -20.43
C ALA A 24 -5.91 -7.08 -21.94
N CYS A 25 -4.89 -7.03 -22.80
CA CYS A 25 -5.02 -6.70 -24.23
C CYS A 25 -5.81 -5.39 -24.49
N SER A 26 -5.88 -4.50 -23.50
CA SER A 26 -6.65 -3.25 -23.51
C SER A 26 -6.15 -2.30 -22.40
N ASP A 27 -6.77 -1.14 -22.22
CA ASP A 27 -6.55 -0.39 -20.98
C ASP A 27 -7.09 -1.20 -19.80
N ALA A 28 -6.21 -1.57 -18.87
CA ALA A 28 -6.56 -2.34 -17.68
C ALA A 28 -7.34 -1.53 -16.65
N LYS A 29 -7.49 -0.21 -16.85
CA LYS A 29 -8.21 0.71 -15.94
C LYS A 29 -7.75 0.59 -14.48
N ILE A 30 -6.48 0.24 -14.27
CA ILE A 30 -5.86 0.28 -12.95
C ILE A 30 -5.48 1.72 -12.61
N GLU A 31 -5.70 2.10 -11.37
CA GLU A 31 -5.19 3.34 -10.77
C GLU A 31 -3.90 3.01 -10.01
N ILE A 32 -2.82 3.73 -10.30
CA ILE A 32 -1.56 3.57 -9.58
C ILE A 32 -1.46 4.65 -8.51
N ASN A 33 -1.42 4.24 -7.25
CA ASN A 33 -1.34 5.15 -6.12
C ASN A 33 0.05 5.09 -5.48
N GLN A 34 0.69 6.24 -5.28
CA GLN A 34 2.01 6.34 -4.69
C GLN A 34 1.95 6.28 -3.15
N LYS A 35 1.32 5.24 -2.60
CA LYS A 35 1.29 4.93 -1.15
C LYS A 35 2.25 3.80 -0.81
N ARG A 36 2.60 3.66 0.48
CA ARG A 36 3.40 2.53 0.97
C ARG A 36 2.65 1.21 0.79
N TRP A 37 1.34 1.23 0.96
CA TRP A 37 0.45 0.14 0.60
C TRP A 37 -0.93 0.66 0.21
N VAL A 38 -1.71 -0.18 -0.46
CA VAL A 38 -3.12 0.05 -0.75
C VAL A 38 -3.94 -1.16 -0.32
N ASP A 39 -5.08 -0.89 0.29
CA ASP A 39 -6.09 -1.89 0.59
C ASP A 39 -7.15 -1.85 -0.50
N VAL A 40 -7.32 -2.98 -1.19
CA VAL A 40 -8.19 -3.11 -2.35
C VAL A 40 -9.54 -3.75 -1.96
N GLY A 41 -9.77 -3.95 -0.67
CA GLY A 41 -10.97 -4.58 -0.13
C GLY A 41 -10.98 -6.09 -0.31
N THR A 42 -12.17 -6.66 -0.21
CA THR A 42 -12.40 -8.10 -0.14
C THR A 42 -13.03 -8.62 -1.44
N THR A 43 -12.60 -9.79 -1.92
CA THR A 43 -13.25 -10.48 -3.04
C THR A 43 -14.58 -11.10 -2.63
N ASN A 44 -15.39 -11.50 -3.61
CA ASN A 44 -16.64 -12.22 -3.35
C ASN A 44 -16.42 -13.56 -2.59
N ALA A 45 -15.21 -14.12 -2.66
CA ALA A 45 -14.82 -15.33 -1.93
C ALA A 45 -14.30 -15.03 -0.51
N GLY A 46 -14.40 -13.79 -0.03
CA GLY A 46 -13.95 -13.42 1.31
C GLY A 46 -12.44 -13.16 1.44
N VAL A 47 -11.69 -13.10 0.32
CA VAL A 47 -10.23 -12.87 0.35
C VAL A 47 -9.94 -11.37 0.32
N ARG A 48 -9.30 -10.82 1.36
CA ARG A 48 -8.83 -9.43 1.38
C ARG A 48 -7.55 -9.27 0.56
N ILE A 49 -7.47 -8.22 -0.25
CA ILE A 49 -6.32 -7.92 -1.10
C ILE A 49 -5.65 -6.64 -0.61
N VAL A 50 -4.42 -6.78 -0.11
CA VAL A 50 -3.57 -5.64 0.27
C VAL A 50 -2.29 -5.71 -0.55
N ASN A 51 -1.88 -4.59 -1.13
CA ASN A 51 -0.73 -4.50 -2.03
C ASN A 51 0.29 -3.49 -1.48
N ALA A 52 1.55 -3.91 -1.36
CA ALA A 52 2.64 -3.11 -0.80
C ALA A 52 3.60 -2.61 -1.90
N ALA A 53 4.16 -1.42 -1.71
CA ALA A 53 5.05 -0.76 -2.68
C ALA A 53 6.48 -1.31 -2.65
N ASN A 54 7.22 -1.00 -1.58
CA ASN A 54 8.65 -1.29 -1.45
C ASN A 54 8.92 -2.37 -0.39
N VAL A 55 10.16 -2.86 -0.33
CA VAL A 55 10.62 -3.82 0.69
C VAL A 55 10.29 -3.35 2.09
N THR A 56 10.62 -2.11 2.44
CA THR A 56 10.33 -1.56 3.78
C THR A 56 8.83 -1.37 4.02
N SER A 57 8.05 -1.13 2.97
CA SER A 57 6.60 -1.00 3.06
C SER A 57 5.94 -2.33 3.42
N ARG A 58 6.53 -3.47 3.04
CA ARG A 58 5.97 -4.80 3.35
C ARG A 58 5.86 -5.03 4.85
N ILE A 59 6.80 -4.54 5.65
CA ILE A 59 6.74 -4.70 7.11
C ILE A 59 5.59 -3.85 7.68
N ASP A 60 5.46 -2.59 7.25
CA ASP A 60 4.34 -1.73 7.63
C ASP A 60 2.98 -2.36 7.22
N THR A 61 2.90 -2.94 6.01
CA THR A 61 1.72 -3.63 5.50
C THR A 61 1.37 -4.86 6.33
N SER A 62 2.36 -5.69 6.68
CA SER A 62 2.15 -6.88 7.53
C SER A 62 1.60 -6.50 8.90
N LEU A 63 2.13 -5.43 9.52
CA LEU A 63 1.61 -4.92 10.79
C LEU A 63 0.18 -4.36 10.65
N CYS A 64 -0.14 -3.71 9.53
CA CYS A 64 -1.51 -3.27 9.23
C CYS A 64 -2.48 -4.45 9.09
N ILE A 65 -2.09 -5.51 8.39
CA ILE A 65 -2.89 -6.75 8.26
C ILE A 65 -3.05 -7.42 9.62
N TYR A 66 -1.99 -7.53 10.41
CA TYR A 66 -2.02 -8.13 11.73
C TYR A 66 -2.96 -7.36 12.69
N GLU A 67 -2.90 -6.02 12.67
CA GLU A 67 -3.82 -5.16 13.42
C GLU A 67 -5.29 -5.42 13.06
N GLN A 68 -5.60 -5.65 11.78
CA GLN A 68 -6.97 -5.95 11.35
C GLN A 68 -7.46 -7.31 11.85
N LEU A 69 -6.55 -8.26 12.11
CA LEU A 69 -6.89 -9.62 12.52
C LEU A 69 -6.96 -9.77 14.05
N VAL A 70 -6.02 -9.17 14.77
CA VAL A 70 -5.81 -9.39 16.21
C VAL A 70 -6.07 -8.13 17.04
N GLY A 71 -6.10 -6.98 16.39
CA GLY A 71 -6.32 -5.68 17.03
C GLY A 71 -5.04 -4.88 17.22
N LYS A 72 -5.24 -3.59 17.50
CA LYS A 72 -4.18 -2.59 17.55
C LYS A 72 -3.12 -2.89 18.62
N LYS A 73 -3.55 -3.28 19.83
CA LYS A 73 -2.63 -3.51 20.96
C LYS A 73 -1.54 -4.53 20.61
N ASP A 74 -1.93 -5.67 20.03
CA ASP A 74 -1.00 -6.74 19.72
C ASP A 74 -0.13 -6.39 18.51
N ALA A 75 -0.65 -5.62 17.54
CA ALA A 75 0.17 -5.11 16.45
C ALA A 75 1.27 -4.15 16.91
N TYR A 76 1.00 -3.33 17.93
CA TYR A 76 2.01 -2.46 18.54
C TYR A 76 3.05 -3.27 19.31
N LEU A 77 2.61 -4.28 20.08
CA LEU A 77 3.53 -5.19 20.78
C LEU A 77 4.45 -5.93 19.80
N VAL A 78 3.93 -6.44 18.68
CA VAL A 78 4.75 -7.10 17.65
C VAL A 78 5.75 -6.14 17.02
N ALA A 79 5.35 -4.89 16.75
CA ALA A 79 6.26 -3.87 16.24
C ALA A 79 7.39 -3.55 17.24
N GLU A 80 7.06 -3.47 18.54
CA GLU A 80 8.02 -3.27 19.62
C GLU A 80 9.02 -4.42 19.74
N ILE A 81 8.54 -5.67 19.76
CA ILE A 81 9.39 -6.88 19.80
C ILE A 81 10.32 -6.94 18.58
N ALA A 82 9.81 -6.53 17.41
CA ALA A 82 10.59 -6.49 16.17
C ALA A 82 11.51 -5.27 16.08
N GLU A 83 11.55 -4.40 17.10
CA GLU A 83 12.28 -3.13 17.14
C GLU A 83 12.01 -2.27 15.89
N PHE A 84 10.78 -2.31 15.39
CA PHE A 84 10.40 -1.72 14.13
C PHE A 84 9.53 -0.48 14.33
N GLU A 85 10.06 0.67 13.92
CA GLU A 85 9.27 1.91 13.91
C GLU A 85 8.28 1.90 12.73
N ARG A 86 7.00 1.76 13.11
CA ARG A 86 5.89 1.66 12.17
C ARG A 86 5.59 3.01 11.52
N ARG A 87 5.32 3.00 10.23
CA ARG A 87 4.95 4.19 9.44
C ARG A 87 3.51 4.10 8.97
N ASP A 88 2.91 5.27 8.72
CA ASP A 88 1.58 5.40 8.13
C ASP A 88 1.55 5.01 6.64
N GLU A 89 0.35 4.92 6.07
CA GLU A 89 0.11 4.52 4.67
C GLU A 89 0.79 5.44 3.64
N CYS A 90 1.01 6.71 3.98
CA CYS A 90 1.72 7.65 3.12
C CYS A 90 3.23 7.52 3.29
N TRP A 91 3.98 7.85 2.24
CA TRP A 91 5.41 8.08 2.37
C TRP A 91 5.64 9.24 3.36
N SER A 92 6.42 8.99 4.41
CA SER A 92 6.78 10.01 5.40
C SER A 92 7.44 11.24 4.75
N ALA A 93 8.20 11.06 3.67
CA ALA A 93 8.75 12.16 2.87
C ALA A 93 7.67 12.98 2.12
N TRP A 94 6.60 12.33 1.65
CA TRP A 94 5.52 12.99 0.92
C TRP A 94 4.54 13.72 1.86
N LYS A 95 4.22 13.14 3.03
CA LYS A 95 3.52 13.89 4.11
C LYS A 95 4.30 15.16 4.45
N ARG A 96 5.61 15.05 4.67
CA ARG A 96 6.45 16.23 4.98
C ARG A 96 6.45 17.26 3.84
N TYR A 97 6.49 16.83 2.58
CA TYR A 97 6.39 17.72 1.41
C TYR A 97 5.02 18.40 1.29
N VAL A 98 3.91 17.68 1.49
CA VAL A 98 2.55 18.23 1.40
C VAL A 98 2.25 19.18 2.56
N TYR A 99 2.64 18.84 3.79
CA TYR A 99 2.50 19.72 4.96
C TYR A 99 3.47 20.91 4.92
N ALA A 100 4.68 20.76 4.38
CA ALA A 100 5.62 21.87 4.21
C ALA A 100 5.22 22.83 3.08
N ASN A 101 4.47 22.37 2.08
CA ASN A 101 4.05 23.19 0.92
C ASN A 101 2.55 23.54 0.92
N GLY A 102 1.85 23.38 2.05
CA GLY A 102 0.49 23.92 2.22
C GLY A 102 -0.60 23.29 1.35
N HIS A 103 -0.41 22.07 0.82
CA HIS A 103 -1.39 21.37 -0.01
C HIS A 103 -2.27 20.38 0.79
N GLY A 104 -2.35 20.53 2.11
CA GLY A 104 -3.24 19.72 2.95
C GLY A 104 -4.66 20.29 2.94
N ALA A 105 -5.64 19.45 2.55
CA ALA A 105 -7.06 19.66 2.84
C ALA A 105 -7.35 19.46 4.33
#